data_AF-A0A2K6EGG6-F1
#
_entry.id   AF-A0A2K6EGG6-F1
#
_cell.length_a   1.000
_cell.length_b   1.000
_cell.length_c   1.000
_cell.angle_alpha   90.00
_cell.angle_beta   90.00
_cell.angle_gamma   90.00
#
_symmetry.space_group_name_H-M   'P 1'
#
loop_
_entity.id
_entity.type
_entity.pdbx_description
1 polymer ?
#
loop_
_entity_poly.entity_id
_entity_poly.type
_entity_poly.pdbx_seq_one_letter_code
_entity_poly.pdbx_strand_id
1 'polypeptide(L)'
;MEAVPLQDFVRALDPASLPRVLRVCSGVYFEGSIYEISGNECCLSTGDLIKVTQVHLQKVVCENPGTGQTMELAPNFQGYFTALTSPQSYGTLEELVSAATWSSKRLPIYFMSTHRIITEARVVTEDQLLIFEAVEMHLRTRCARCVLGSGDQQVVLHLPLSQKGPFWTWKPSAPHTLLQVLQDPALEDLVLTCPTLPWHLLVLRPQYEIQAIMHIFSSLRTAGTPSAAQTQGEDLARVHQGQLEYVQQDFCQQGPQAHQ
;
A
#
# COMPACT_ATOMS: atom_id res chain seq x y z
N MET A 1 -11.15 6.22 -24.12
CA MET A 1 -11.14 6.24 -22.65
C MET A 1 -10.83 4.81 -22.23
N GLU A 2 -9.72 4.63 -21.52
CA GLU A 2 -9.30 3.32 -21.01
C GLU A 2 -10.12 3.00 -19.75
N ALA A 3 -10.50 1.73 -19.59
CA ALA A 3 -11.21 1.30 -18.38
C ALA A 3 -10.18 1.14 -17.25
N VAL A 4 -10.46 1.74 -16.10
CA VAL A 4 -9.60 1.63 -14.91
C VAL A 4 -10.37 0.90 -13.80
N PRO A 5 -9.68 0.10 -12.97
CA PRO A 5 -10.29 -0.46 -11.77
C PRO A 5 -10.86 0.64 -10.88
N LEU A 6 -12.02 0.40 -10.27
CA LEU A 6 -12.70 1.40 -9.42
C LEU A 6 -11.81 1.86 -8.26
N GLN A 7 -11.01 0.96 -7.70
CA GLN A 7 -10.09 1.27 -6.60
C GLN A 7 -8.96 2.20 -7.02
N ASP A 8 -8.38 1.99 -8.20
CA ASP A 8 -7.32 2.86 -8.72
C ASP A 8 -7.88 4.24 -9.05
N PHE A 9 -9.11 4.28 -9.60
CA PHE A 9 -9.84 5.55 -9.76
C PHE A 9 -10.01 6.27 -8.43
N VAL A 10 -10.49 5.59 -7.38
CA VAL A 10 -10.74 6.20 -6.07
C VAL A 10 -9.45 6.66 -5.41
N ARG A 11 -8.37 5.87 -5.51
CA ARG A 11 -7.07 6.22 -4.93
C ARG A 11 -6.46 7.47 -5.56
N ALA A 12 -6.62 7.63 -6.87
CA ALA A 12 -6.14 8.81 -7.61
C ALA A 12 -7.11 9.99 -7.60
N LEU A 13 -8.29 9.86 -7.00
CA LEU A 13 -9.33 10.87 -7.05
C LEU A 13 -9.04 12.02 -6.10
N ASP A 14 -8.93 13.23 -6.63
CA ASP A 14 -9.02 14.45 -5.82
C ASP A 14 -10.46 14.61 -5.30
N PRO A 15 -10.69 14.58 -3.96
CA PRO A 15 -12.03 14.74 -3.39
C PRO A 15 -12.71 16.06 -3.77
N ALA A 16 -11.95 17.12 -4.04
CA ALA A 16 -12.50 18.40 -4.48
C ALA A 16 -13.08 18.35 -5.90
N SER A 17 -12.78 17.30 -6.66
CA SER A 17 -13.27 17.10 -8.03
C SER A 17 -14.62 16.38 -8.11
N LEU A 18 -15.20 16.02 -6.97
CA LEU A 18 -16.51 15.39 -6.88
C LEU A 18 -17.65 16.42 -7.08
N PRO A 19 -18.81 16.01 -7.64
CA PRO A 19 -19.15 14.64 -8.05
C PRO A 19 -18.55 14.22 -9.41
N ARG A 20 -18.35 12.91 -9.62
CA ARG A 20 -17.87 12.33 -10.89
C ARG A 20 -18.82 11.25 -11.40
N VAL A 21 -19.11 11.26 -12.70
CA VAL A 21 -19.92 10.21 -13.35
C VAL A 21 -19.01 9.18 -14.00
N LEU A 22 -19.17 7.93 -13.59
CA LEU A 22 -18.47 6.76 -14.11
C LEU A 22 -19.44 5.93 -14.93
N ARG A 23 -18.93 5.25 -15.97
CA ARG A 23 -19.67 4.23 -16.71
C ARG A 23 -19.09 2.87 -16.38
N VAL A 24 -19.94 1.93 -15.99
CA VAL A 24 -19.54 0.56 -15.70
C VAL A 24 -19.12 -0.13 -16.99
N CYS A 25 -17.90 -0.64 -17.04
CA CYS A 25 -17.40 -1.43 -18.16
C CYS A 25 -17.57 -2.93 -17.87
N SER A 26 -17.10 -3.38 -16.72
CA SER A 26 -17.18 -4.75 -16.23
C SER A 26 -16.87 -4.77 -14.73
N GLY A 27 -17.20 -5.87 -14.06
CA GLY A 27 -16.92 -6.05 -12.64
C GLY A 27 -17.45 -7.39 -12.12
N VAL A 28 -16.96 -7.78 -10.95
CA VAL A 28 -17.49 -8.90 -10.17
C VAL A 28 -17.98 -8.36 -8.83
N TYR A 29 -19.10 -8.90 -8.36
CA TYR A 29 -19.62 -8.60 -7.04
C TYR A 29 -19.03 -9.58 -6.04
N PHE A 30 -18.60 -9.07 -4.89
CA PHE A 30 -18.24 -9.95 -3.78
C PHE A 30 -19.51 -10.50 -3.15
N GLU A 31 -19.44 -11.75 -2.71
CA GLU A 31 -20.53 -12.41 -2.00
C GLU A 31 -20.87 -11.61 -0.73
N GLY A 32 -22.13 -11.21 -0.58
CA GLY A 32 -22.58 -10.30 0.49
C GLY A 32 -22.52 -8.81 0.16
N SER A 33 -22.01 -8.41 -1.02
CA SER A 33 -22.15 -7.04 -1.52
C SER A 33 -23.57 -6.84 -2.07
N ILE A 34 -24.48 -6.42 -1.21
CA ILE A 34 -25.86 -6.09 -1.58
C ILE A 34 -25.92 -4.59 -1.89
N TYR A 35 -26.12 -4.25 -3.16
CA TYR A 35 -26.42 -2.87 -3.53
C TYR A 35 -27.90 -2.63 -3.35
N GLU A 36 -28.25 -1.84 -2.34
CA GLU A 36 -29.65 -1.52 -2.08
C GLU A 36 -30.06 -0.24 -2.82
N ILE A 37 -31.10 -0.36 -3.65
CA ILE A 37 -31.80 0.78 -4.22
C ILE A 37 -33.26 0.69 -3.79
N SER A 38 -33.68 1.61 -2.93
CA SER A 38 -35.07 1.69 -2.47
C SER A 38 -35.57 0.37 -1.86
N GLY A 39 -34.77 -0.30 -1.03
CA GLY A 39 -35.14 -1.59 -0.41
C GLY A 39 -34.87 -2.83 -1.27
N ASN A 40 -34.32 -2.69 -2.47
CA ASN A 40 -34.09 -3.82 -3.38
C ASN A 40 -32.61 -4.03 -3.67
N GLU A 41 -32.17 -5.27 -3.56
CA GLU A 41 -30.87 -5.70 -4.05
C GLU A 41 -30.80 -5.51 -5.57
N CYS A 42 -29.72 -4.90 -6.05
CA CYS A 42 -29.51 -4.66 -7.48
C CYS A 42 -28.09 -5.01 -7.90
N CYS A 43 -27.93 -5.24 -9.21
CA CYS A 43 -26.64 -5.46 -9.85
C CYS A 43 -26.44 -4.37 -10.90
N LEU A 44 -25.27 -3.76 -10.94
CA LEU A 44 -24.83 -2.92 -12.05
C LEU A 44 -24.48 -3.79 -13.25
N SER A 45 -24.88 -3.34 -14.43
CA SER A 45 -24.55 -3.94 -15.72
C SER A 45 -23.55 -3.07 -16.47
N THR A 46 -22.84 -3.67 -17.43
CA THR A 46 -22.03 -2.90 -18.38
C THR A 46 -22.89 -1.83 -19.06
N GLY A 47 -22.45 -0.58 -19.01
CA GLY A 47 -23.16 0.57 -19.55
C GLY A 47 -23.87 1.43 -18.49
N ASP A 48 -24.12 0.90 -17.29
CA ASP A 48 -24.74 1.67 -16.21
C ASP A 48 -23.87 2.84 -15.77
N LEU A 49 -24.52 3.91 -15.31
CA LEU A 49 -23.85 5.12 -14.86
C LEU A 49 -23.89 5.23 -13.34
N ILE A 50 -22.74 5.56 -12.76
CA ILE A 50 -22.58 5.76 -11.31
C ILE A 50 -22.07 7.17 -11.11
N LYS A 51 -22.82 8.01 -10.41
CA LYS A 51 -22.36 9.33 -9.98
C LYS A 51 -21.79 9.24 -8.58
N VAL A 52 -20.48 9.16 -8.48
CA VAL A 52 -19.76 9.25 -7.20
C VAL A 52 -19.93 10.66 -6.63
N THR A 53 -20.41 10.76 -5.39
CA THR A 53 -20.66 12.01 -4.70
C THR A 53 -19.70 12.25 -3.55
N GLN A 54 -19.27 11.20 -2.86
CA GLN A 54 -18.31 11.29 -1.75
C GLN A 54 -17.40 10.06 -1.72
N VAL A 55 -16.21 10.23 -1.17
CA VAL A 55 -15.23 9.16 -0.91
C VAL A 55 -14.67 9.37 0.49
N HIS A 56 -14.62 8.30 1.30
CA HIS A 56 -14.11 8.33 2.66
C HIS A 56 -13.07 7.24 2.88
N LEU A 57 -11.95 7.57 3.51
CA LEU A 57 -10.98 6.57 3.96
C LEU A 57 -11.58 5.79 5.15
N GLN A 58 -11.86 4.51 4.96
CA GLN A 58 -12.46 3.66 5.99
C GLN A 58 -11.38 3.12 6.94
N LYS A 59 -10.33 2.53 6.38
CA LYS A 59 -9.19 1.97 7.11
C LYS A 59 -7.96 1.91 6.22
N VAL A 60 -6.81 1.68 6.84
CA VAL A 60 -5.58 1.39 6.09
C VAL A 60 -5.06 0.03 6.55
N VAL A 61 -4.85 -0.88 5.61
CA VAL A 61 -4.24 -2.17 5.91
C VAL A 61 -2.73 -2.03 5.74
N CYS A 62 -1.98 -2.26 6.82
CA CYS A 62 -0.55 -2.49 6.74
C CYS A 62 -0.29 -3.92 6.32
N GLU A 63 0.64 -4.12 5.40
CA GLU A 63 1.13 -5.43 4.99
C GLU A 63 2.62 -5.53 5.28
N ASN A 64 3.05 -6.60 5.95
CA ASN A 64 4.47 -6.89 6.10
C ASN A 64 4.97 -7.58 4.81
N PRO A 65 5.85 -6.96 4.01
CA PRO A 65 6.27 -7.51 2.72
C PRO A 65 7.07 -8.81 2.85
N GLY A 66 7.65 -9.09 4.03
CA GLY A 66 8.43 -10.32 4.25
C GLY A 66 7.60 -11.51 4.70
N THR A 67 6.49 -11.28 5.41
CA THR A 67 5.66 -12.35 6.00
C THR A 67 4.26 -12.46 5.39
N GLY A 68 3.80 -11.44 4.66
CA GLY A 68 2.44 -11.33 4.16
C GLY A 68 1.38 -11.11 5.24
N GLN A 69 1.79 -10.90 6.51
CA GLN A 69 0.86 -10.60 7.58
C GLN A 69 0.25 -9.21 7.39
N THR A 70 -1.04 -9.07 7.75
CA THR A 70 -1.78 -7.82 7.63
C THR A 70 -2.33 -7.32 8.98
N MET A 71 -2.38 -6.00 9.14
CA MET A 71 -2.88 -5.33 10.35
C MET A 71 -3.64 -4.07 9.94
N GLU A 72 -4.74 -3.79 10.62
CA GLU A 72 -5.55 -2.62 10.32
C GLU A 72 -5.11 -1.40 11.15
N LEU A 73 -5.01 -0.26 10.47
CA LEU A 73 -4.82 1.05 11.07
C LEU A 73 -6.09 1.88 10.91
N ALA A 74 -6.44 2.58 11.99
CA ALA A 74 -7.47 3.59 11.95
C ALA A 74 -7.04 4.79 11.08
N PRO A 75 -7.96 5.43 10.33
CA PRO A 75 -7.65 6.60 9.49
C PRO A 75 -6.97 7.77 10.24
N ASN A 76 -7.20 7.87 11.55
CA ASN A 76 -6.68 8.92 12.42
C ASN A 76 -5.41 8.51 13.20
N PHE A 77 -4.75 7.42 12.79
CA PHE A 77 -3.51 6.96 13.41
C PHE A 77 -2.43 8.05 13.44
N GLN A 78 -1.81 8.26 14.60
CA GLN A 78 -0.88 9.37 14.88
C GLN A 78 0.61 8.98 14.74
N GLY A 79 0.90 7.85 14.11
CA GLY A 79 2.29 7.45 13.84
C GLY A 79 2.91 8.20 12.66
N TYR A 80 4.24 8.24 12.67
CA TYR A 80 5.03 8.81 11.58
C TYR A 80 5.69 7.71 10.76
N PHE A 81 5.65 7.90 9.45
CA PHE A 81 6.19 6.97 8.46
C PHE A 81 7.40 7.59 7.78
N THR A 82 8.42 6.75 7.54
CA THR A 82 9.58 7.14 6.73
C THR A 82 9.79 6.18 5.58
N ALA A 83 10.12 6.73 4.43
CA ALA A 83 10.30 6.01 3.18
C ALA A 83 11.66 5.33 3.09
N LEU A 84 11.68 4.05 2.74
CA LEU A 84 12.90 3.35 2.33
C LEU A 84 13.10 3.49 0.83
N THR A 85 14.36 3.55 0.40
CA THR A 85 14.69 3.92 -0.99
C THR A 85 15.31 2.81 -1.81
N SER A 86 15.55 1.66 -1.20
CA SER A 86 15.88 0.45 -1.94
C SER A 86 14.63 -0.42 -2.06
N PRO A 87 14.17 -0.71 -3.29
CA PRO A 87 13.11 -1.70 -3.51
C PRO A 87 13.56 -3.13 -3.17
N GLN A 88 14.87 -3.38 -3.14
CA GLN A 88 15.47 -4.67 -2.79
C GLN A 88 16.34 -4.58 -1.54
N SER A 89 16.31 -5.61 -0.71
CA SER A 89 17.26 -5.78 0.39
C SER A 89 18.61 -6.29 -0.11
N TYR A 90 19.69 -5.87 0.53
CA TYR A 90 21.03 -6.44 0.35
C TYR A 90 21.25 -7.60 1.34
N GLY A 91 21.75 -8.74 0.86
CA GLY A 91 21.97 -9.93 1.67
C GLY A 91 23.22 -9.83 2.56
N THR A 92 24.19 -9.01 2.14
CA THR A 92 25.42 -8.74 2.90
C THR A 92 25.75 -7.25 2.90
N LEU A 93 26.58 -6.84 3.87
CA LEU A 93 27.03 -5.46 3.94
C LEU A 93 27.95 -5.11 2.77
N GLU A 94 28.73 -6.08 2.28
CA GLU A 94 29.54 -5.95 1.07
C GLU A 94 28.70 -5.61 -0.17
N GLU A 95 27.56 -6.27 -0.37
CA GLU A 95 26.63 -5.97 -1.47
C GLU A 95 26.09 -4.54 -1.37
N LEU A 96 25.69 -4.11 -0.16
CA LEU A 96 25.19 -2.75 0.07
C LEU A 96 26.26 -1.72 -0.27
N VAL A 97 27.48 -1.90 0.25
CA VAL A 97 28.61 -0.99 0.04
C VAL A 97 29.05 -0.97 -1.44
N SER A 98 28.99 -2.11 -2.12
CA SER A 98 29.32 -2.19 -3.55
C SER A 98 28.28 -1.46 -4.40
N ALA A 99 26.98 -1.62 -4.11
CA ALA A 99 25.93 -0.90 -4.82
C ALA A 99 25.98 0.61 -4.55
N ALA A 100 26.29 0.98 -3.31
CA ALA A 100 26.51 2.34 -2.85
C ALA A 100 27.62 3.06 -3.63
N THR A 101 28.78 2.42 -3.77
CA THR A 101 29.96 3.00 -4.45
C THR A 101 29.81 3.06 -5.97
N TRP A 102 29.03 2.14 -6.56
CA TRP A 102 28.72 2.13 -7.98
C TRP A 102 27.72 3.22 -8.39
N SER A 103 26.72 3.47 -7.54
CA SER A 103 25.84 4.62 -7.72
C SER A 103 26.63 5.87 -7.35
N SER A 104 26.64 6.92 -8.16
CA SER A 104 27.38 8.18 -7.90
C SER A 104 26.89 8.98 -6.66
N LYS A 105 26.22 8.32 -5.70
CA LYS A 105 25.72 8.87 -4.44
C LYS A 105 26.90 9.16 -3.51
N ARG A 106 27.00 10.42 -3.09
CA ARG A 106 27.98 10.87 -2.10
C ARG A 106 27.64 10.24 -0.75
N LEU A 107 28.65 9.66 -0.10
CA LEU A 107 28.64 9.35 1.32
C LEU A 107 28.22 10.60 2.13
N PRO A 108 27.57 10.42 3.29
CA PRO A 108 27.27 9.16 3.96
C PRO A 108 26.01 8.47 3.42
N ILE A 109 25.93 7.15 3.61
CA ILE A 109 24.76 6.35 3.24
C ILE A 109 24.05 5.88 4.50
N TYR A 110 22.75 6.09 4.54
CA TYR A 110 21.93 5.66 5.66
C TYR A 110 21.33 4.31 5.35
N PHE A 111 21.42 3.40 6.30
CA PHE A 111 20.86 2.06 6.14
C PHE A 111 20.37 1.51 7.46
N MET A 112 19.59 0.45 7.40
CA MET A 112 19.10 -0.30 8.55
C MET A 112 19.10 -1.79 8.26
N SER A 113 19.09 -2.60 9.32
CA SER A 113 18.92 -4.05 9.21
C SER A 113 17.73 -4.49 10.04
N THR A 114 16.91 -5.38 9.50
CA THR A 114 15.83 -6.03 10.25
C THR A 114 16.35 -7.16 11.14
N HIS A 115 17.66 -7.41 11.13
CA HIS A 115 18.31 -8.36 12.04
C HIS A 115 19.13 -7.61 13.08
N ARG A 116 19.09 -8.11 14.31
CA ARG A 116 19.98 -7.65 15.38
C ARG A 116 21.43 -7.88 15.01
N ILE A 117 22.26 -6.85 15.17
CA ILE A 117 23.70 -6.93 14.93
C ILE A 117 24.42 -6.86 16.28
N ILE A 118 25.13 -7.92 16.62
CA ILE A 118 25.89 -8.01 17.86
C ILE A 118 27.34 -7.67 17.54
N THR A 119 27.83 -6.57 18.13
CA THR A 119 29.24 -6.17 18.04
C THR A 119 29.85 -6.14 19.44
N GLU A 120 31.18 -6.13 19.53
CA GLU A 120 31.89 -6.01 20.82
C GLU A 120 31.57 -4.69 21.55
N ALA A 121 31.33 -3.62 20.79
CA ALA A 121 31.06 -2.30 21.35
C ALA A 121 29.59 -2.13 21.78
N ARG A 122 28.64 -2.65 21.00
CA ARG A 122 27.20 -2.46 21.22
C ARG A 122 26.35 -3.46 20.43
N VAL A 123 25.15 -3.75 20.94
CA VAL A 123 24.09 -4.41 20.17
C VAL A 123 23.29 -3.36 19.43
N VAL A 124 23.26 -3.46 18.10
CA VAL A 124 22.36 -2.70 17.23
C VAL A 124 21.04 -3.46 17.17
N THR A 125 19.95 -2.82 17.60
CA THR A 125 18.62 -3.43 17.49
C THR A 125 18.15 -3.41 16.05
N GLU A 126 17.12 -4.19 15.78
CA GLU A 126 16.41 -4.18 14.51
C GLU A 126 15.97 -2.74 14.16
N ASP A 127 16.20 -2.36 12.90
CA ASP A 127 15.74 -1.11 12.26
C ASP A 127 16.29 0.17 12.86
N GLN A 128 17.33 0.02 13.68
CA GLN A 128 18.11 1.14 14.14
C GLN A 128 18.91 1.74 12.98
N LEU A 129 18.78 3.04 12.79
CA LEU A 129 19.44 3.76 11.69
C LEU A 129 20.96 3.77 11.89
N LEU A 130 21.67 3.27 10.88
CA LEU A 130 23.13 3.28 10.77
C LEU A 130 23.57 4.23 9.65
N ILE A 131 24.66 4.94 9.89
CA ILE A 131 25.28 5.84 8.92
C ILE A 131 26.59 5.21 8.47
N PHE A 132 26.66 4.76 7.23
CA PHE A 132 27.90 4.30 6.60
C PHE A 132 28.76 5.47 6.16
N GLU A 133 30.00 5.52 6.66
CA GLU A 133 30.98 6.58 6.38
C GLU A 133 32.07 6.14 5.41
N ALA A 134 32.71 4.99 5.65
CA ALA A 134 33.84 4.52 4.86
C ALA A 134 34.10 3.02 5.02
N VAL A 135 34.87 2.44 4.09
CA VAL A 135 35.48 1.11 4.27
C VAL A 135 36.89 1.29 4.82
N GLU A 136 37.20 0.62 5.92
CA GLU A 136 38.49 0.71 6.60
C GLU A 136 39.05 -0.69 6.93
N MET A 137 40.36 -0.75 7.14
CA MET A 137 41.01 -1.95 7.65
C MET A 137 41.01 -1.91 9.19
N HIS A 138 40.22 -2.77 9.81
CA HIS A 138 40.15 -2.91 11.28
C HIS A 138 40.53 -4.33 11.68
N LEU A 139 41.50 -4.48 12.59
CA LEU A 139 42.00 -5.79 13.05
C LEU A 139 42.36 -6.77 11.91
N ARG A 140 42.94 -6.25 10.81
CA ARG A 140 43.28 -6.99 9.57
C ARG A 140 42.09 -7.49 8.74
N THR A 141 40.87 -7.07 9.07
CA THR A 141 39.66 -7.35 8.29
C THR A 141 39.16 -6.06 7.64
N ARG A 142 38.58 -6.15 6.44
CA ARG A 142 37.86 -5.03 5.82
C ARG A 142 36.52 -4.87 6.52
N CYS A 143 36.31 -3.71 7.13
CA CYS A 143 35.09 -3.38 7.85
C CYS A 143 34.48 -2.09 7.29
N ALA A 144 33.16 -2.02 7.30
CA ALA A 144 32.43 -0.78 7.16
C ALA A 144 32.49 -0.02 8.49
N ARG A 145 32.98 1.22 8.44
CA ARG A 145 32.87 2.18 9.52
C ARG A 145 31.46 2.78 9.49
N CYS A 146 30.70 2.47 10.53
CA CYS A 146 29.32 2.91 10.67
C CYS A 146 29.13 3.71 11.96
N VAL A 147 28.29 4.74 11.93
CA VAL A 147 27.91 5.51 13.12
C VAL A 147 26.47 5.17 13.50
N LEU A 148 26.26 4.93 14.79
CA LEU A 148 24.97 4.63 15.39
C LEU A 148 24.55 5.79 16.31
N GLY A 149 23.35 6.33 16.08
CA GLY A 149 22.72 7.38 16.90
C GLY A 149 22.62 8.75 16.21
N SER A 150 21.80 9.65 16.77
CA SER A 150 21.69 11.06 16.35
C SER A 150 22.05 11.98 17.53
N GLY A 151 22.91 12.98 17.30
CA GLY A 151 23.28 13.97 18.32
C GLY A 151 24.59 13.67 19.06
N ASP A 152 24.63 13.93 20.38
CA ASP A 152 25.85 13.94 21.22
C ASP A 152 26.36 12.55 21.67
N GLN A 153 25.57 11.49 21.46
CA GLN A 153 25.95 10.10 21.77
C GLN A 153 26.04 9.26 20.50
N GLN A 154 27.07 9.55 19.69
CA GLN A 154 27.40 8.74 18.53
C GLN A 154 28.33 7.60 18.94
N VAL A 155 27.96 6.38 18.56
CA VAL A 155 28.81 5.20 18.73
C VAL A 155 29.32 4.77 17.37
N VAL A 156 30.64 4.72 17.22
CA VAL A 156 31.28 4.18 16.02
C VAL A 156 31.34 2.67 16.12
N LEU A 157 30.89 2.00 15.07
CA LEU A 157 30.90 0.56 14.91
C LEU A 157 31.74 0.17 13.69
N HIS A 158 32.53 -0.88 13.82
CA HIS A 158 33.27 -1.49 12.70
C HIS A 158 32.58 -2.81 12.36
N LEU A 159 31.74 -2.80 11.34
CA LEU A 159 30.99 -3.98 10.90
C LEU A 159 31.77 -4.71 9.79
N PRO A 160 32.09 -6.01 9.94
CA PRO A 160 32.73 -6.76 8.86
C PRO A 160 31.89 -6.70 7.58
N LEU A 161 32.53 -6.59 6.40
CA LEU A 161 31.78 -6.59 5.13
C LEU A 161 31.01 -7.90 4.88
N SER A 162 31.49 -9.01 5.47
CA SER A 162 30.82 -10.32 5.47
C SER A 162 29.58 -10.39 6.38
N GLN A 163 29.24 -9.31 7.10
CA GLN A 163 28.05 -9.25 7.94
C GLN A 163 26.81 -9.55 7.10
N LYS A 164 26.03 -10.52 7.55
CA LYS A 164 24.79 -10.93 6.89
C LYS A 164 23.62 -10.04 7.29
N GLY A 165 22.79 -9.74 6.30
CA GLY A 165 21.58 -8.93 6.39
C GLY A 165 20.31 -9.77 6.50
N PRO A 166 19.15 -9.18 6.17
CA PRO A 166 18.99 -8.17 5.13
C PRO A 166 19.29 -6.73 5.56
N PHE A 167 19.76 -5.91 4.61
CA PHE A 167 20.01 -4.48 4.78
C PHE A 167 19.21 -3.64 3.79
N TRP A 168 18.72 -2.49 4.24
CA TRP A 168 17.89 -1.57 3.46
C TRP A 168 18.48 -0.18 3.48
N THR A 169 18.50 0.49 2.32
CA THR A 169 18.96 1.88 2.24
C THR A 169 17.83 2.85 2.56
N TRP A 170 18.13 3.81 3.41
CA TRP A 170 17.24 4.86 3.85
C TRP A 170 17.65 6.19 3.22
N LYS A 171 16.68 7.03 2.87
CA LYS A 171 16.96 8.45 2.57
C LYS A 171 16.43 9.30 3.71
N PRO A 172 17.17 10.35 4.08
CA PRO A 172 16.63 11.43 4.90
C PRO A 172 15.43 12.06 4.19
N SER A 173 14.25 11.57 4.54
CA SER A 173 12.97 12.16 4.21
C SER A 173 12.34 12.64 5.51
N ALA A 174 11.59 13.73 5.44
CA ALA A 174 10.80 14.16 6.59
C ALA A 174 9.87 13.01 7.00
N PRO A 175 9.67 12.75 8.29
CA PRO A 175 8.62 11.82 8.73
C PRO A 175 7.26 12.35 8.27
N HIS A 176 6.45 11.48 7.66
CA HIS A 176 5.12 11.82 7.14
C HIS A 176 4.04 11.22 8.04
N THR A 177 2.95 11.95 8.23
CA THR A 177 1.72 11.41 8.83
C THR A 177 1.06 10.41 7.87
N LEU A 178 0.18 9.55 8.39
CA LEU A 178 -0.57 8.60 7.56
C LEU A 178 -1.24 9.28 6.36
N LEU A 179 -1.94 10.38 6.60
CA LEU A 179 -2.65 11.13 5.57
C LEU A 179 -1.72 11.69 4.49
N GLN A 180 -0.54 12.20 4.88
CA GLN A 180 0.44 12.70 3.92
C GLN A 180 0.99 11.58 3.02
N VAL A 181 1.25 10.39 3.58
CA VAL A 181 1.71 9.25 2.78
C VAL A 181 0.64 8.83 1.76
N LEU A 182 -0.63 8.79 2.17
CA LEU A 182 -1.72 8.39 1.29
C LEU A 182 -2.02 9.41 0.18
N GLN A 183 -1.67 10.67 0.39
CA GLN A 183 -1.88 11.75 -0.59
C GLN A 183 -0.69 11.94 -1.53
N ASP A 184 0.49 11.42 -1.19
CA ASP A 184 1.69 11.55 -2.01
C ASP A 184 1.83 10.34 -2.95
N PRO A 185 1.61 10.50 -4.26
CA PRO A 185 1.74 9.41 -5.22
C PRO A 185 3.19 8.89 -5.33
N ALA A 186 4.19 9.66 -4.90
CA ALA A 186 5.59 9.20 -4.90
C ALA A 186 5.88 8.22 -3.75
N LEU A 187 5.00 8.14 -2.75
CA LEU A 187 5.11 7.24 -1.60
C LEU A 187 4.17 6.02 -1.71
N GLU A 188 3.37 5.95 -2.78
CA GLU A 188 2.53 4.80 -3.07
C GLU A 188 3.38 3.54 -3.26
N ASP A 189 2.92 2.42 -2.69
CA ASP A 189 3.58 1.11 -2.76
C ASP A 189 5.02 1.03 -2.24
N LEU A 190 5.51 2.10 -1.61
CA LEU A 190 6.85 2.13 -1.06
C LEU A 190 6.91 1.37 0.26
N VAL A 191 8.06 0.76 0.54
CA VAL A 191 8.31 0.15 1.85
C VAL A 191 8.60 1.27 2.85
N LEU A 192 7.82 1.29 3.92
CA LEU A 192 7.89 2.28 4.98
C LEU A 192 8.35 1.64 6.30
N THR A 193 8.82 2.50 7.19
CA THR A 193 9.11 2.18 8.59
C THR A 193 8.26 3.08 9.49
N CYS A 194 7.73 2.51 10.57
CA CYS A 194 6.96 3.22 11.57
C CYS A 194 7.33 2.71 12.98
N PRO A 195 8.07 3.48 13.79
CA PRO A 195 8.53 3.03 15.12
C PRO A 195 7.41 2.73 16.12
N THR A 196 6.20 3.24 15.88
CA THR A 196 5.03 3.00 16.76
C THR A 196 4.33 1.67 16.46
N LEU A 197 4.69 1.01 15.37
CA LEU A 197 4.13 -0.29 14.98
C LEU A 197 5.10 -1.43 15.33
N PRO A 198 4.57 -2.63 15.60
CA PRO A 198 5.39 -3.81 15.89
C PRO A 198 6.18 -4.30 14.68
N TRP A 199 5.84 -3.82 13.47
CA TRP A 199 6.51 -4.19 12.24
C TRP A 199 7.47 -3.11 11.78
N HIS A 200 8.65 -3.59 11.44
CA HIS A 200 9.78 -2.80 10.99
C HIS A 200 9.66 -2.32 9.55
N LEU A 201 9.05 -3.16 8.71
CA LEU A 201 8.79 -2.91 7.30
C LEU A 201 7.30 -3.10 7.06
N LEU A 202 6.70 -2.15 6.36
CA LEU A 202 5.30 -2.20 6.00
C LEU A 202 5.02 -1.49 4.69
N VAL A 203 4.00 -1.98 3.99
CA VAL A 203 3.36 -1.30 2.85
C VAL A 203 1.96 -0.92 3.27
N LEU A 204 1.50 0.27 2.88
CA LEU A 204 0.17 0.77 3.20
C LEU A 204 -0.81 0.48 2.06
N ARG A 205 -1.95 -0.10 2.39
CA ARG A 205 -3.06 -0.41 1.49
C ARG A 205 -4.32 0.31 1.99
N PRO A 206 -4.60 1.55 1.54
CA PRO A 206 -5.79 2.27 1.96
C PRO A 206 -7.06 1.61 1.39
N GLN A 207 -8.11 1.54 2.21
CA GLN A 207 -9.43 1.09 1.81
C GLN A 207 -10.43 2.24 1.93
N TYR A 208 -11.16 2.47 0.84
CA TYR A 208 -12.06 3.60 0.70
C TYR A 208 -13.50 3.14 0.56
N GLU A 209 -14.40 3.88 1.20
CA GLU A 209 -15.82 3.80 1.00
C GLU A 209 -16.25 4.88 0.00
N ILE A 210 -17.14 4.52 -0.93
CA ILE A 210 -17.63 5.41 -1.98
C ILE A 210 -19.13 5.59 -1.77
N GLN A 211 -19.58 6.82 -1.64
CA GLN A 211 -21.00 7.14 -1.78
C GLN A 211 -21.30 7.57 -3.20
N ALA A 212 -22.31 6.97 -3.80
CA ALA A 212 -22.68 7.25 -5.18
C ALA A 212 -24.19 7.15 -5.39
N ILE A 213 -24.65 7.85 -6.43
CA ILE A 213 -26.02 7.79 -6.97
C ILE A 213 -25.96 7.01 -8.29
N MET A 214 -26.74 5.94 -8.39
CA MET A 214 -26.77 5.09 -9.56
C MET A 214 -27.87 5.50 -10.56
N HIS A 215 -27.56 5.41 -11.84
CA HIS A 215 -28.54 5.49 -12.93
C HIS A 215 -28.44 4.18 -13.71
N ILE A 216 -29.40 3.29 -13.45
CA ILE A 216 -29.50 2.00 -14.13
C ILE A 216 -30.29 2.20 -15.41
N PHE A 217 -29.71 1.80 -16.54
CA PHE A 217 -30.49 1.67 -17.77
C PHE A 217 -31.23 0.34 -17.69
N SER A 218 -32.46 0.40 -17.18
CA SER A 218 -33.25 -0.81 -16.93
C SER A 218 -33.57 -1.54 -18.23
N SER A 219 -32.95 -2.71 -18.41
CA SER A 219 -33.75 -3.90 -18.70
C SER A 219 -33.73 -4.73 -17.41
N LEU A 220 -34.75 -4.54 -16.56
CA LEU A 220 -34.92 -5.31 -15.32
C LEU A 220 -34.92 -6.81 -15.66
N ARG A 221 -33.77 -7.48 -15.56
CA ARG A 221 -33.71 -8.92 -15.38
C ARG A 221 -33.65 -9.15 -13.89
N THR A 222 -34.82 -9.13 -13.28
CA THR A 222 -35.03 -9.65 -11.94
C THR A 222 -34.34 -11.02 -11.84
N ALA A 223 -33.42 -11.16 -10.89
CA ALA A 223 -32.89 -12.44 -10.49
C ALA A 223 -34.02 -13.24 -9.82
N GLY A 224 -34.82 -13.91 -10.65
CA GLY A 224 -35.89 -14.79 -10.26
C GLY A 224 -36.27 -15.64 -11.45
N THR A 225 -35.90 -16.94 -11.39
CA THR A 225 -36.28 -18.09 -12.23
C THR A 225 -37.08 -17.86 -13.53
N PRO A 226 -36.68 -18.48 -14.67
CA PRO A 226 -37.33 -18.24 -15.95
C PRO A 226 -38.72 -18.89 -15.98
N SER A 227 -39.79 -18.11 -16.15
CA SER A 227 -41.06 -18.64 -16.63
C SER A 227 -41.78 -17.63 -17.52
N ALA A 228 -41.93 -18.06 -18.76
CA ALA A 228 -42.80 -17.66 -19.86
C ALA A 228 -43.51 -16.28 -19.86
N ALA A 229 -43.27 -15.58 -20.98
CA ALA A 229 -44.22 -14.88 -21.85
C ALA A 229 -44.54 -13.38 -21.60
N GLN A 230 -44.11 -12.59 -22.59
CA GLN A 230 -44.75 -11.39 -23.20
C GLN A 230 -44.82 -10.14 -22.28
N THR A 231 -44.58 -8.91 -22.73
CA THR A 231 -44.95 -8.25 -23.99
C THR A 231 -44.16 -6.92 -24.12
N GLN A 232 -44.05 -6.37 -25.33
CA GLN A 232 -43.49 -5.05 -25.65
C GLN A 232 -44.00 -3.90 -24.78
N GLY A 233 -43.16 -2.89 -24.52
CA GLY A 233 -43.63 -1.55 -24.11
C GLY A 233 -42.62 -0.71 -23.34
N GLU A 234 -42.09 0.31 -24.01
CA GLU A 234 -41.50 1.56 -23.49
C GLU A 234 -40.23 1.49 -22.62
N ASP A 235 -39.14 1.97 -23.22
CA ASP A 235 -37.85 2.28 -22.62
C ASP A 235 -38.00 3.48 -21.66
N LEU A 236 -38.42 3.20 -20.43
CA LEU A 236 -38.48 4.15 -19.34
C LEU A 236 -37.18 4.10 -18.56
N ALA A 237 -36.27 5.03 -18.84
CA ALA A 237 -35.15 5.33 -17.95
C ALA A 237 -35.70 5.79 -16.60
N ARG A 238 -35.81 4.87 -15.63
CA ARG A 238 -36.18 5.20 -14.26
C ARG A 238 -34.95 5.63 -13.48
N VAL A 239 -34.93 6.90 -13.08
CA VAL A 239 -33.94 7.42 -12.14
C VAL A 239 -34.30 6.90 -10.75
N HIS A 240 -33.48 6.00 -10.21
CA HIS A 240 -33.60 5.57 -8.83
C HIS A 240 -32.41 6.11 -8.03
N GLN A 241 -32.69 6.82 -6.94
CA GLN A 241 -31.65 7.25 -6.00
C GLN A 241 -31.44 6.13 -4.98
N GLY A 242 -30.27 5.48 -5.04
CA GLY A 242 -29.80 4.56 -4.01
C GLY A 242 -28.42 4.99 -3.52
N GLN A 243 -28.08 4.59 -2.29
CA GLN A 243 -26.81 4.87 -1.64
C GLN A 243 -25.96 3.60 -1.70
N LEU A 244 -24.79 3.70 -2.30
CA LEU A 244 -23.81 2.63 -2.29
C LEU A 244 -23.01 2.78 -1.00
N GLU A 245 -23.17 1.86 -0.06
CA GLU A 245 -22.26 1.69 1.06
C GLU A 245 -21.49 0.42 0.73
N TYR A 246 -20.16 0.50 0.74
CA TYR A 246 -19.24 -0.63 0.67
C TYR A 246 -18.74 -1.10 -0.72
N VAL A 247 -17.41 -1.02 -0.89
CA VAL A 247 -16.62 -1.82 -1.83
C VAL A 247 -15.49 -2.44 -0.99
N GLN A 248 -15.70 -3.64 -0.46
CA GLN A 248 -14.63 -4.39 0.21
C GLN A 248 -13.64 -4.92 -0.83
N GLN A 249 -12.37 -4.96 -0.46
CA GLN A 249 -11.34 -5.65 -1.20
C GLN A 249 -10.79 -6.77 -0.31
N ASP A 250 -10.78 -7.99 -0.83
CA ASP A 250 -9.84 -9.03 -0.39
C ASP A 250 -9.20 -9.72 -1.59
N PHE A 251 -7.94 -10.11 -1.37
CA PHE A 251 -6.95 -10.55 -2.35
C PHE A 251 -7.33 -11.88 -3.02
N CYS A 252 -7.43 -11.90 -4.35
CA CYS A 252 -7.26 -13.14 -5.10
C CYS A 252 -5.77 -13.50 -5.19
N GLN A 253 -5.24 -14.24 -4.23
CA GLN A 253 -4.14 -15.16 -4.55
C GLN A 253 -4.75 -16.38 -5.25
N GLN A 254 -4.91 -16.31 -6.57
CA GLN A 254 -5.08 -17.53 -7.37
C GLN A 254 -3.69 -18.15 -7.56
N GLY A 255 -3.33 -19.06 -6.67
CA GLY A 255 -2.29 -20.05 -6.96
C GLY A 255 -2.71 -20.93 -8.14
N PRO A 256 -1.77 -21.45 -8.94
CA PRO A 256 -2.11 -22.26 -10.11
C PRO A 256 -2.79 -23.55 -9.66
N GLN A 257 -4.06 -23.73 -10.03
CA GLN A 257 -4.69 -25.05 -9.96
C GLN A 257 -4.05 -25.92 -11.06
N ALA A 258 -3.13 -26.78 -10.64
CA ALA A 258 -2.71 -27.91 -11.45
C ALA A 258 -3.92 -28.81 -11.70
N HIS A 259 -4.30 -28.97 -12.97
CA HIS A 259 -5.24 -29.99 -13.39
C HIS A 259 -4.54 -31.36 -13.27
N GLN A 260 -5.18 -32.28 -12.54
CA GLN A 260 -4.99 -33.72 -12.72
C GLN A 260 -5.89 -34.20 -13.84
#